data_AF-A0A0K1NZD1-F1
#
_entry.id   AF-A0A0K1NZD1-F1
#
_cell.length_a   1.000
_cell.length_b   1.000
_cell.length_c   1.000
_cell.angle_alpha   90.00
_cell.angle_beta   90.00
_cell.angle_gamma   90.00
#
_symmetry.space_group_name_H-M   'P 1'
#
loop_
_entity.id
_entity.type
_entity.pdbx_description
1 polymer ?
#
loop_
_entity_poly.entity_id
_entity_poly.type
_entity_poly.pdbx_seq_one_letter_code
_entity_poly.pdbx_strand_id
1 'polypeptide(L)'
;GILGITYTGKFDDIMTLNDLVEDYNNTHDNEVVIHVDGASGAMFTPFVEPGLEWDFRLPNVVSINTSGHKYGLVYPGVGWILWRDKEYLPEELVFDVSYLGGHMPTMAINFSRSASQIIGQYYNFLRFGYEGYRQIHMRTRDGALQLSQAVAETGLFEIYNDGANLPIVCYKLKDDANVA
;
A
#
# COMPACT_ATOMS: atom_id res chain seq x y z
N GLY A 1 1.14 4.42 -9.72
CA GLY A 1 -0.14 3.72 -9.50
C GLY A 1 -0.48 3.71 -8.02
N ILE A 2 -1.73 3.42 -7.67
CA ILE A 2 -2.24 3.33 -6.30
C ILE A 2 -2.65 1.89 -6.00
N LEU A 3 -1.99 1.28 -5.02
CA LEU A 3 -2.35 -0.04 -4.51
C LEU A 3 -3.25 0.11 -3.29
N GLY A 4 -4.55 0.26 -3.55
CA GLY A 4 -5.58 0.41 -2.53
C GLY A 4 -6.13 1.84 -2.49
N ILE A 5 -6.90 2.19 -3.50
CA ILE A 5 -7.54 3.50 -3.66
C ILE A 5 -8.46 3.77 -2.46
N THR A 6 -8.23 4.87 -1.75
CA THR A 6 -8.94 5.19 -0.51
C THR A 6 -10.46 5.23 -0.65
N TYR A 7 -10.96 5.74 -1.80
CA TYR A 7 -12.39 5.90 -2.03
C TYR A 7 -13.12 4.61 -2.39
N THR A 8 -12.41 3.61 -2.93
CA THR A 8 -13.04 2.47 -3.61
C THR A 8 -12.51 1.12 -3.15
N GLY A 9 -11.36 1.06 -2.47
CA GLY A 9 -10.67 -0.19 -2.12
C GLY A 9 -10.03 -0.94 -3.30
N LYS A 10 -10.13 -0.41 -4.53
CA LYS A 10 -9.59 -1.04 -5.74
C LYS A 10 -8.08 -0.82 -5.88
N PHE A 11 -7.46 -1.64 -6.72
CA PHE A 11 -6.06 -1.52 -7.10
C PHE A 11 -5.98 -0.96 -8.52
N ASP A 12 -5.03 -0.05 -8.77
CA ASP A 12 -4.59 0.22 -10.13
C ASP A 12 -3.93 -1.04 -10.70
N ASP A 13 -4.02 -1.23 -12.01
CA ASP A 13 -3.27 -2.28 -12.71
C ASP A 13 -1.83 -1.83 -12.94
N ILE A 14 -0.97 -2.09 -11.94
CA ILE A 14 0.42 -1.63 -11.94
C ILE A 14 1.26 -2.41 -12.97
N MET A 15 0.91 -3.67 -13.25
CA MET A 15 1.58 -4.48 -14.26
C MET A 15 1.34 -3.90 -15.65
N THR A 16 0.08 -3.64 -16.02
CA THR A 16 -0.22 -2.98 -17.29
C THR A 16 0.40 -1.59 -17.38
N LEU A 17 0.41 -0.82 -16.28
CA LEU A 17 1.10 0.48 -16.25
C LEU A 17 2.61 0.35 -16.47
N ASN A 18 3.25 -0.67 -15.89
CA ASN A 18 4.66 -0.97 -16.09
C ASN A 18 4.98 -1.22 -17.58
N ASP A 19 4.16 -2.03 -18.25
CA ASP A 19 4.38 -2.40 -19.64
C ASP A 19 4.21 -1.18 -20.56
N LEU A 20 3.20 -0.34 -20.29
CA LEU A 20 3.00 0.91 -21.02
C LEU A 20 4.15 1.91 -20.83
N VAL A 21 4.72 1.97 -19.61
CA VAL A 21 5.90 2.79 -19.34
C VAL A 21 7.13 2.26 -20.06
N GLU A 22 7.30 0.94 -20.11
CA GLU A 22 8.39 0.29 -20.87
C GLU A 22 8.30 0.64 -22.36
N ASP A 23 7.12 0.49 -22.97
CA ASP A 23 6.90 0.85 -24.38
C ASP A 23 7.17 2.34 -24.66
N TYR A 24 6.75 3.21 -23.73
CA TYR A 24 7.00 4.65 -23.82
C TYR A 24 8.49 4.96 -23.74
N ASN A 25 9.22 4.41 -22.77
CA ASN A 25 10.66 4.64 -22.56
C ASN A 25 11.50 4.14 -23.75
N ASN A 26 11.08 3.07 -24.41
CA ASN A 26 11.74 2.55 -25.63
C ASN A 26 11.60 3.47 -26.86
N THR A 27 10.68 4.43 -26.84
CA THR A 27 10.34 5.27 -28.00
C THR A 27 10.55 6.76 -27.77
N HIS A 28 10.98 7.17 -26.57
CA HIS A 28 11.13 8.57 -26.19
C HIS A 28 12.45 8.79 -25.45
N ASP A 29 13.07 9.96 -25.65
CA ASP A 29 14.34 10.31 -25.01
C ASP A 29 14.18 10.64 -23.51
N ASN A 30 12.97 10.96 -23.04
CA ASN A 30 12.70 11.27 -21.64
C ASN A 30 12.04 10.08 -20.96
N GLU A 31 12.81 9.35 -20.17
CA GLU A 31 12.30 8.21 -19.40
C GLU A 31 11.34 8.66 -18.30
N VAL A 32 10.30 7.86 -18.07
CA VAL A 32 9.38 8.00 -16.93
C VAL A 32 9.42 6.75 -16.08
N VAL A 33 9.15 6.93 -14.79
CA VAL A 33 9.22 5.87 -13.78
C VAL A 33 7.96 5.83 -12.94
N ILE A 34 7.73 4.72 -12.25
CA ILE A 34 6.54 4.47 -11.44
C ILE A 34 6.89 4.57 -9.95
N HIS A 35 6.19 5.49 -9.28
CA HIS A 35 5.97 5.39 -7.84
C HIS A 35 4.66 4.62 -7.58
N VAL A 36 4.68 3.71 -6.60
CA VAL A 36 3.48 3.03 -6.11
C VAL A 36 3.08 3.62 -4.77
N ASP A 37 1.89 4.25 -4.75
CA ASP A 37 1.22 4.57 -3.50
C ASP A 37 0.58 3.32 -2.92
N GLY A 38 1.34 2.62 -2.08
CA GLY A 38 0.93 1.43 -1.35
C GLY A 38 0.50 1.73 0.08
N ALA A 39 0.04 2.95 0.39
CA ALA A 39 -0.27 3.38 1.76
C ALA A 39 -1.06 2.34 2.55
N SER A 40 -2.10 1.75 1.94
CA SER A 40 -2.88 0.64 2.51
C SER A 40 -2.42 -0.72 1.97
N GLY A 41 -2.39 -0.89 0.63
CA GLY A 41 -2.24 -2.20 0.01
C GLY A 41 -0.88 -2.86 0.19
N ALA A 42 0.21 -2.10 0.39
CA ALA A 42 1.55 -2.69 0.47
C ALA A 42 1.82 -3.46 1.78
N MET A 43 1.01 -3.23 2.81
CA MET A 43 1.01 -4.03 4.04
C MET A 43 -0.17 -5.00 4.12
N PHE A 44 -0.85 -5.29 3.01
CA PHE A 44 -1.97 -6.22 2.95
C PHE A 44 -1.79 -7.26 1.84
N THR A 45 -1.57 -6.80 0.61
CA THR A 45 -1.48 -7.65 -0.59
C THR A 45 -0.36 -8.68 -0.55
N PRO A 46 0.86 -8.44 0.01
CA PRO A 46 1.88 -9.48 0.08
C PRO A 46 1.44 -10.72 0.85
N PHE A 47 0.51 -10.56 1.79
CA PHE A 47 0.08 -11.64 2.66
C PHE A 47 -1.15 -12.35 2.11
N VAL A 48 -2.02 -11.64 1.39
CA VAL A 48 -3.32 -12.16 0.91
C VAL A 48 -3.24 -12.66 -0.53
N GLU A 49 -2.46 -11.99 -1.38
CA GLU A 49 -2.32 -12.29 -2.80
C GLU A 49 -0.85 -12.16 -3.24
N PRO A 50 0.05 -13.03 -2.73
CA PRO A 50 1.49 -12.91 -2.99
C PRO A 50 1.87 -13.05 -4.48
N GLY A 51 1.00 -13.68 -5.28
CA GLY A 51 1.20 -13.85 -6.72
C GLY A 51 0.96 -12.59 -7.55
N LEU A 52 0.26 -11.58 -7.00
CA LEU A 52 0.02 -10.33 -7.71
C LEU A 52 1.32 -9.55 -7.86
N GLU A 53 1.70 -9.20 -9.10
CA GLU A 53 2.87 -8.38 -9.39
C GLU A 53 2.49 -6.89 -9.39
N TRP A 54 3.04 -6.16 -8.43
CA TRP A 54 2.77 -4.73 -8.24
C TRP A 54 3.96 -3.95 -7.67
N ASP A 55 4.95 -4.66 -7.13
CA ASP A 55 6.08 -4.10 -6.37
C ASP A 55 7.35 -4.03 -7.23
N PHE A 56 8.54 -4.03 -6.60
CA PHE A 56 9.83 -3.96 -7.27
C PHE A 56 10.13 -5.14 -8.22
N ARG A 57 9.30 -6.17 -8.30
CA ARG A 57 9.33 -7.15 -9.40
C ARG A 57 9.16 -6.50 -10.77
N LEU A 58 8.36 -5.42 -10.85
CA LEU A 58 8.09 -4.67 -12.08
C LEU A 58 9.19 -3.63 -12.32
N PRO A 59 9.99 -3.68 -13.40
CA PRO A 59 11.23 -2.90 -13.56
C PRO A 59 11.05 -1.39 -13.43
N ASN A 60 9.93 -0.85 -13.92
CA ASN A 60 9.67 0.59 -13.91
C ASN A 60 9.18 1.10 -12.54
N VAL A 61 8.90 0.21 -11.57
CA VAL A 61 8.58 0.61 -10.18
C VAL A 61 9.87 0.94 -9.44
N VAL A 62 10.11 2.22 -9.17
CA VAL A 62 11.38 2.69 -8.59
C VAL A 62 11.25 3.12 -7.13
N SER A 63 10.04 3.40 -6.66
CA SER A 63 9.79 3.70 -5.24
C SER A 63 8.38 3.29 -4.82
N ILE A 64 8.24 2.91 -3.55
CA ILE A 64 6.99 2.45 -2.95
C ILE A 64 6.87 3.07 -1.56
N ASN A 65 5.71 3.63 -1.25
CA ASN A 65 5.39 4.02 0.12
C ASN A 65 4.36 3.07 0.76
N THR A 66 4.36 2.97 2.09
CA THR A 66 3.28 2.33 2.84
C THR A 66 3.08 2.95 4.22
N SER A 67 1.85 2.89 4.74
CA SER A 67 1.52 3.37 6.09
C SER A 67 1.52 2.19 7.07
N GLY A 68 2.52 2.13 7.95
CA GLY A 68 2.56 1.14 9.02
C GLY A 68 1.36 1.23 9.98
N HIS A 69 0.76 2.42 10.08
CA HIS A 69 -0.45 2.65 10.86
C HIS A 69 -1.78 2.40 10.14
N LYS A 70 -1.75 1.84 8.93
CA LYS A 70 -2.92 1.28 8.24
C LYS A 70 -2.90 -0.24 8.44
N TYR A 71 -2.70 -1.01 7.36
CA TYR A 71 -2.60 -2.46 7.44
C TYR A 71 -1.25 -2.97 8.00
N GLY A 72 -0.30 -2.08 8.32
CA GLY A 72 0.91 -2.45 9.07
C GLY A 72 0.68 -2.76 10.56
N LEU A 73 -0.54 -2.54 11.06
CA LEU A 73 -1.04 -2.90 12.40
C LEU A 73 -0.39 -2.12 13.57
N VAL A 74 0.15 -0.93 13.32
CA VAL A 74 0.68 -0.04 14.35
C VAL A 74 -0.30 1.12 14.61
N TYR A 75 -0.25 1.72 15.79
CA TYR A 75 -0.96 2.98 16.03
C TYR A 75 -0.41 4.15 15.19
N PRO A 76 -1.20 5.23 14.99
CA PRO A 76 -0.79 6.38 14.17
C PRO A 76 0.60 6.94 14.53
N GLY A 77 1.41 7.22 13.50
CA GLY A 77 2.73 7.86 13.64
C GLY A 77 3.90 7.18 12.94
N VAL A 78 3.68 6.16 12.11
CA VAL A 78 4.75 5.55 11.28
C VAL A 78 4.30 5.26 9.85
N GLY A 79 5.15 5.63 8.89
CA GLY A 79 5.07 5.26 7.48
C GLY A 79 6.46 4.89 6.98
N TRP A 80 6.51 4.23 5.85
CA TRP A 80 7.72 3.75 5.21
C TRP A 80 7.73 4.19 3.74
N ILE A 81 8.91 4.51 3.25
CA ILE A 81 9.16 4.71 1.83
C ILE A 81 10.47 4.00 1.49
N LEU A 82 10.46 3.25 0.40
CA LEU A 82 11.61 2.53 -0.11
C LEU A 82 11.83 2.95 -1.56
N TRP A 83 13.10 3.05 -1.94
CA TRP A 83 13.54 3.18 -3.33
C TRP A 83 14.19 1.87 -3.75
N ARG A 84 14.05 1.52 -5.03
CA ARG A 84 14.64 0.32 -5.64
C ARG A 84 16.16 0.33 -5.51
N ASP A 85 16.76 1.47 -5.85
CA ASP A 85 18.20 1.69 -5.86
C ASP A 85 18.51 3.14 -5.47
N LYS A 86 19.77 3.40 -5.07
CA LYS A 86 20.27 4.72 -4.70
C LYS A 86 20.17 5.71 -5.86
N GLU A 87 20.31 5.27 -7.11
CA GLU A 87 20.23 6.16 -8.29
C GLU A 87 18.90 6.92 -8.39
N TYR A 88 17.81 6.37 -7.84
CA TYR A 88 16.48 7.00 -7.84
C TYR A 88 16.23 7.94 -6.65
N LEU A 89 17.23 8.14 -5.78
CA LEU A 89 17.20 9.10 -4.68
C LEU A 89 18.32 10.13 -4.87
N PRO A 90 18.01 11.33 -5.40
CA PRO A 90 19.01 12.38 -5.62
C PRO A 90 19.80 12.71 -4.35
N GLU A 91 21.13 12.74 -4.46
CA GLU A 91 22.03 12.89 -3.30
C GLU A 91 21.83 14.23 -2.58
N GLU A 92 21.41 15.27 -3.29
CA GLU A 92 21.11 16.59 -2.73
C GLU A 92 19.91 16.61 -1.78
N LEU A 93 19.07 15.57 -1.81
CA LEU A 93 17.96 15.39 -0.87
C LEU A 93 18.40 14.66 0.41
N VAL A 94 19.60 14.09 0.42
CA VAL A 94 20.12 13.28 1.52
C VAL A 94 21.01 14.15 2.41
N PHE A 95 20.63 14.26 3.69
CA PHE A 95 21.42 14.93 4.71
C PHE A 95 22.27 13.92 5.47
N ASP A 96 23.56 14.19 5.55
CA ASP A 96 24.50 13.36 6.31
C ASP A 96 24.50 13.76 7.79
N VAL A 97 24.27 12.78 8.68
CA VAL A 97 24.31 12.98 10.12
C VAL A 97 25.39 12.11 10.77
N SER A 98 26.11 12.68 11.72
CA SER A 98 27.13 11.96 12.48
C SER A 98 26.50 10.95 13.45
N TYR A 99 26.90 9.68 13.36
CA TYR A 99 26.47 8.63 14.29
C TYR A 99 27.61 7.66 14.60
N LEU A 100 27.88 7.44 15.89
CA LEU A 100 28.97 6.59 16.40
C LEU A 100 30.36 6.88 15.77
N GLY A 101 30.63 8.13 15.41
CA GLY A 101 31.87 8.54 14.74
C GLY A 101 31.93 8.24 13.24
N GLY A 102 30.84 7.74 12.66
CA GLY A 102 30.64 7.59 11.22
C GLY A 102 29.55 8.52 10.69
N HIS A 103 29.20 8.31 9.42
CA HIS A 103 28.22 9.08 8.65
C HIS A 103 26.99 8.20 8.37
N MET A 104 25.78 8.71 8.63
CA MET A 104 24.54 8.04 8.26
C MET A 104 23.69 8.96 7.37
N PRO A 105 23.30 8.49 6.17
CA PRO A 105 22.42 9.26 5.30
C PRO A 105 21.00 9.31 5.87
N THR A 106 20.39 10.50 5.84
CA THR A 106 18.99 10.71 6.23
C THR A 106 18.23 11.43 5.13
N MET A 107 17.12 10.83 4.72
CA MET A 107 16.10 11.48 3.88
C MET A 107 14.84 11.62 4.71
N ALA A 108 14.57 12.81 5.23
CA ALA A 108 13.42 13.07 6.07
C ALA A 108 13.01 14.54 6.02
N ILE A 109 11.70 14.79 6.03
CA ILE A 109 11.13 16.14 6.20
C ILE A 109 11.14 16.53 7.70
N ASN A 110 10.82 15.58 8.57
CA ASN A 110 10.75 15.80 10.01
C ASN A 110 12.09 15.49 10.69
N PHE A 111 12.38 16.19 11.79
CA PHE A 111 13.53 15.92 12.64
C PHE A 111 13.12 15.11 13.89
N SER A 112 13.18 15.71 15.08
CA SER A 112 12.79 15.05 16.35
C SER A 112 11.36 14.54 16.32
N ARG A 113 11.17 13.26 16.65
CA ARG A 113 9.88 12.57 16.67
C ARG A 113 9.95 11.34 17.56
N SER A 114 8.79 10.81 17.96
CA SER A 114 8.72 9.58 18.74
C SER A 114 9.24 8.37 17.94
N ALA A 115 9.98 7.49 18.62
CA ALA A 115 10.39 6.19 18.10
C ALA A 115 9.42 5.06 18.47
N SER A 116 8.41 5.32 19.31
CA SER A 116 7.47 4.30 19.81
C SER A 116 6.82 3.51 18.68
N GLN A 117 6.41 4.18 17.60
CA GLN A 117 5.74 3.54 16.47
C GLN A 117 6.70 2.72 15.60
N ILE A 118 7.96 3.12 15.45
CA ILE A 118 8.97 2.29 14.77
C ILE A 118 9.26 1.03 15.59
N ILE A 119 9.39 1.17 16.92
CA ILE A 119 9.55 0.03 17.83
C ILE A 119 8.32 -0.89 17.76
N GLY A 120 7.11 -0.32 17.73
CA GLY A 120 5.86 -1.07 17.57
C GLY A 120 5.79 -1.81 16.24
N GLN A 121 6.24 -1.21 15.14
CA GLN A 121 6.29 -1.89 13.84
C GLN A 121 7.25 -3.08 13.89
N TYR A 122 8.45 -2.88 14.45
CA TYR A 122 9.43 -3.96 14.58
C TYR A 122 8.95 -5.09 15.50
N TYR A 123 8.26 -4.73 16.60
CA TYR A 123 7.57 -5.71 17.45
C TYR A 123 6.57 -6.54 16.64
N ASN A 124 5.69 -5.90 15.85
CA ASN A 124 4.70 -6.63 15.05
C ASN A 124 5.37 -7.55 14.01
N PHE A 125 6.45 -7.11 13.36
CA PHE A 125 7.22 -7.95 12.44
C PHE A 125 7.73 -9.22 13.11
N LEU A 126 8.31 -9.11 14.32
CA LEU A 126 8.80 -10.27 15.08
C LEU A 126 7.66 -11.12 15.66
N ARG A 127 6.62 -10.47 16.19
CA ARG A 127 5.51 -11.12 16.91
C ARG A 127 4.61 -11.91 15.97
N PHE A 128 4.32 -11.37 14.80
CA PHE A 128 3.40 -11.99 13.85
C PHE A 128 4.17 -12.78 12.79
N GLY A 129 5.31 -12.28 12.32
CA GLY A 129 5.96 -12.82 11.12
C GLY A 129 5.01 -12.85 9.92
N TYR A 130 5.42 -13.50 8.84
CA TYR A 130 4.59 -13.59 7.64
C TYR A 130 3.22 -14.24 7.91
N GLU A 131 3.21 -15.39 8.58
CA GLU A 131 1.97 -16.15 8.79
C GLU A 131 0.99 -15.43 9.72
N GLY A 132 1.48 -14.73 10.76
CA GLY A 132 0.60 -13.95 11.63
C GLY A 132 -0.06 -12.79 10.90
N TYR A 133 0.69 -12.04 10.08
CA TYR A 133 0.12 -10.98 9.24
C TYR A 133 -0.91 -11.56 8.26
N ARG A 134 -0.58 -12.67 7.59
CA ARG A 134 -1.51 -13.38 6.69
C ARG A 134 -2.80 -13.77 7.38
N GLN A 135 -2.73 -14.40 8.55
CA GLN A 135 -3.93 -14.81 9.29
C GLN A 135 -4.82 -13.62 9.69
N ILE A 136 -4.22 -12.51 10.12
CA ILE A 136 -4.96 -11.30 10.48
C ILE A 136 -5.65 -10.70 9.24
N HIS A 137 -4.94 -10.59 8.12
CA HIS A 137 -5.47 -10.01 6.90
C HIS A 137 -6.54 -10.88 6.23
N MET A 138 -6.35 -12.20 6.20
CA MET A 138 -7.37 -13.13 5.70
C MET A 138 -8.67 -13.01 6.50
N ARG A 139 -8.61 -12.96 7.84
CA ARG A 139 -9.80 -12.74 8.68
C ARG A 139 -10.46 -11.38 8.44
N THR A 140 -9.67 -10.35 8.18
CA THR A 140 -10.18 -9.01 7.86
C THR A 140 -10.90 -9.02 6.51
N ARG A 141 -10.35 -9.71 5.51
CA ARG A 141 -10.99 -9.93 4.20
C ARG A 141 -12.28 -10.72 4.32
N ASP A 142 -12.28 -11.81 5.09
CA ASP A 142 -13.48 -12.62 5.32
C ASP A 142 -14.61 -11.79 5.94
N GLY A 143 -14.28 -10.93 6.90
CA GLY A 143 -15.25 -10.00 7.51
C GLY A 143 -15.82 -8.99 6.51
N ALA A 144 -14.99 -8.46 5.60
CA ALA A 144 -15.46 -7.56 4.54
C ALA A 144 -16.37 -8.27 3.54
N LEU A 145 -16.03 -9.49 3.13
CA LEU A 145 -16.86 -10.30 2.23
C LEU A 145 -18.21 -10.66 2.86
N GLN A 146 -18.22 -11.04 4.14
CA GLN A 146 -19.46 -11.28 4.90
C GLN A 146 -20.34 -10.03 4.98
N LEU A 147 -19.74 -8.86 5.24
CA LEU A 147 -20.45 -7.60 5.25
C LEU A 147 -21.04 -7.28 3.86
N SER A 148 -20.25 -7.44 2.80
CA SER A 148 -20.70 -7.21 1.43
C SER A 148 -21.89 -8.11 1.07
N GLN A 149 -21.82 -9.39 1.44
CA GLN A 149 -22.92 -10.33 1.23
C GLN A 149 -24.18 -9.91 1.99
N ALA A 150 -24.06 -9.55 3.27
CA ALA A 150 -25.19 -9.09 4.07
C ALA A 150 -25.83 -7.81 3.50
N VAL A 151 -25.02 -6.87 2.99
CA VAL A 151 -25.51 -5.66 2.32
C VAL A 151 -26.25 -6.03 1.02
N ALA A 152 -25.69 -6.93 0.22
CA ALA A 152 -26.32 -7.39 -1.02
C ALA A 152 -27.66 -8.10 -0.79
N GLU A 153 -27.76 -8.91 0.27
CA GLU A 153 -28.98 -9.65 0.65
C GLU A 153 -30.16 -8.75 1.02
N THR A 154 -29.91 -7.49 1.41
CA THR A 154 -31.01 -6.52 1.62
C THR A 154 -31.80 -6.23 0.35
N GLY A 155 -31.19 -6.44 -0.83
CA GLY A 155 -31.75 -6.06 -2.12
C GLY A 155 -31.80 -4.56 -2.39
N LEU A 156 -31.36 -3.71 -1.45
CA LEU A 156 -31.49 -2.24 -1.51
C LEU A 156 -30.30 -1.53 -2.15
N PHE A 157 -29.13 -2.18 -2.20
CA PHE A 157 -27.88 -1.53 -2.58
C PHE A 157 -27.27 -2.13 -3.85
N GLU A 158 -26.55 -1.29 -4.58
CA GLU A 158 -25.63 -1.66 -5.66
C GLU A 158 -24.20 -1.66 -5.10
N ILE A 159 -23.54 -2.81 -5.13
CA ILE A 159 -22.15 -2.96 -4.65
C ILE A 159 -21.19 -2.49 -5.74
N TYR A 160 -20.39 -1.47 -5.44
CA TYR A 160 -19.34 -0.96 -6.31
C TYR A 160 -17.98 -1.66 -6.10
N ASN A 161 -17.69 -2.00 -4.84
CA ASN A 161 -16.55 -2.82 -4.42
C ASN A 161 -16.98 -3.74 -3.29
N ASP A 162 -16.78 -5.04 -3.46
CA ASP A 162 -17.24 -6.09 -2.53
C ASP A 162 -16.25 -6.39 -1.39
N GLY A 163 -15.09 -5.74 -1.40
CA GLY A 163 -14.03 -5.98 -0.42
C GLY A 163 -13.13 -7.18 -0.72
N ALA A 164 -13.23 -7.78 -1.92
CA ALA A 164 -12.37 -8.90 -2.31
C ALA A 164 -10.90 -8.51 -2.48
N ASN A 165 -10.62 -7.26 -2.90
CA ASN A 165 -9.27 -6.70 -3.00
C ASN A 165 -8.81 -6.20 -1.62
N LEU A 166 -8.83 -4.88 -1.39
CA LEU A 166 -8.69 -4.31 -0.05
C LEU A 166 -10.01 -4.53 0.71
N PRO A 167 -10.00 -4.83 2.02
CA PRO A 167 -11.22 -5.14 2.78
C PRO A 167 -11.99 -3.86 3.12
N ILE A 168 -12.52 -3.22 2.08
CA ILE A 168 -13.36 -2.03 2.07
C ILE A 168 -14.56 -2.35 1.18
N VAL A 169 -15.77 -2.27 1.74
CA VAL A 169 -17.01 -2.46 0.98
C VAL A 169 -17.54 -1.09 0.58
N CYS A 170 -17.71 -0.86 -0.71
CA CYS A 170 -18.28 0.37 -1.26
C CYS A 170 -19.58 0.05 -1.98
N TYR A 171 -20.64 0.75 -1.64
CA TYR A 171 -21.95 0.55 -2.22
C TYR A 171 -22.73 1.85 -2.23
N LYS A 172 -23.73 1.95 -3.12
CA LYS A 172 -24.72 3.02 -3.13
C LYS A 172 -26.11 2.42 -3.02
N LEU A 173 -27.08 3.24 -2.60
CA LEU A 173 -28.49 2.88 -2.70
C LEU A 173 -28.84 2.70 -4.18
N LYS A 174 -29.65 1.69 -4.53
CA LYS A 174 -30.18 1.56 -5.89
C LYS A 174 -31.08 2.74 -6.20
N ASP A 175 -31.08 3.17 -7.46
CA ASP A 175 -31.86 4.33 -7.90
C ASP A 175 -33.38 4.11 -7.76
N ASP A 176 -33.82 2.84 -7.75
CA ASP A 176 -35.22 2.40 -7.57
C ASP A 176 -35.51 1.83 -6.17
N ALA A 177 -34.58 1.97 -5.21
CA ALA A 177 -34.78 1.47 -3.86
C ALA A 177 -35.95 2.21 -3.19
N ASN A 178 -37.02 1.48 -2.87
CA ASN A 178 -38.17 2.01 -2.16
C ASN A 178 -37.90 2.08 -0.65
N VAL A 179 -36.99 2.97 -0.26
CA VAL A 179 -36.72 3.34 1.13
C VAL A 179 -37.43 4.66 1.42
N ALA A 180 -38.47 4.57 2.24
CA ALA A 180 -39.26 5.71 2.72
C ALA A 180 -38.52 6.50 3.80
#